data_AF-A0AAV2K5K6-F1
#
_entry.id   AF-A0AAV2K5K6-F1
#
_cell.length_a   1.000
_cell.length_b   1.000
_cell.length_c   1.000
_cell.angle_alpha   90.00
_cell.angle_beta   90.00
_cell.angle_gamma   90.00
#
_symmetry.space_group_name_H-M   'P 1'
#
loop_
_entity.id
_entity.type
_entity.pdbx_description
1 polymer ?
#
loop_
_entity_poly.entity_id
_entity_poly.type
_entity_poly.pdbx_seq_one_letter_code
_entity_poly.pdbx_strand_id
1 'polypeptide(L)'
;MFCVSTEILSGGVYVDQNKFLCHADTIHWQDIVKNPGAHHLVVPTNSSAACQKCHRSCNGRCWGPRDNQCQTLTKTVCAEQCDGRCFGPYVSDCCHRECAGGCYGPKDTDCFACTNFNDSGACVTQCPQPFVYNPTSFQLEHNPGAKYTYGAFCVKKCPHNFVVDQSSCVRACPSNKMEVEENRIKMCIACTDICPKACDGIGTASLQSAQTVDSSNIHKFINCTKINGNLVFLITGIKGDVYLNIEALDPEKLNVFRTVREITALSSRSMKKAPEHVDRIINPKTLHQHTN
;
A
#
# COMPACT_ATOMS: atom_id res chain seq x y z
N MET A 1 -29.48 -6.25 -2.83
CA MET A 1 -28.14 -6.43 -2.23
C MET A 1 -27.88 -5.49 -1.03
N PHE A 2 -28.80 -4.59 -0.64
CA PHE A 2 -28.55 -3.62 0.47
C PHE A 2 -29.05 -4.03 1.87
N CYS A 3 -29.75 -5.16 2.04
CA CYS A 3 -30.31 -5.56 3.35
C CYS A 3 -29.28 -5.80 4.47
N VAL A 4 -27.97 -5.82 4.16
CA VAL A 4 -26.90 -6.07 5.14
C VAL A 4 -25.97 -4.85 5.29
N SER A 5 -26.23 -3.74 4.60
CA SER A 5 -25.36 -2.56 4.66
C SER A 5 -25.67 -1.72 5.89
N THR A 6 -25.01 -2.01 7.01
CA THR A 6 -25.22 -1.34 8.30
C THR A 6 -24.16 -0.29 8.64
N GLU A 7 -23.08 -0.14 7.85
CA GLU A 7 -22.11 0.94 8.04
C GLU A 7 -21.42 1.41 6.75
N ILE A 8 -21.25 2.74 6.65
CA ILE A 8 -20.32 3.42 5.76
C ILE A 8 -19.30 4.16 6.64
N LEU A 9 -18.07 3.62 6.69
CA LEU A 9 -17.00 4.13 7.55
C LEU A 9 -16.50 5.52 7.15
N SER A 10 -16.45 5.81 5.85
CA SER A 10 -16.04 7.09 5.28
C SER A 10 -16.71 7.28 3.91
N GLY A 11 -17.08 8.52 3.59
CA GLY A 11 -17.82 8.86 2.38
C GLY A 11 -19.32 9.06 2.62
N GLY A 12 -19.97 9.65 1.62
CA GLY A 12 -21.40 9.96 1.63
C GLY A 12 -22.21 8.98 0.78
N VAL A 13 -23.50 9.28 0.63
CA VAL A 13 -24.41 8.50 -0.20
C VAL A 13 -24.99 9.42 -1.26
N TYR A 14 -24.83 9.06 -2.52
CA TYR A 14 -25.45 9.74 -3.65
C TYR A 14 -26.33 8.75 -4.41
N VAL A 15 -27.64 8.97 -4.32
CA VAL A 15 -28.70 8.22 -4.98
C VAL A 15 -29.59 9.26 -5.64
N ASP A 16 -29.50 9.37 -6.96
CA ASP A 16 -30.32 10.31 -7.73
C ASP A 16 -30.58 9.73 -9.13
N GLN A 17 -31.58 10.24 -9.84
CA GLN A 17 -31.92 9.88 -11.24
C GLN A 17 -32.29 8.40 -11.47
N ASN A 18 -32.76 7.70 -10.45
CA ASN A 18 -33.21 6.31 -10.57
C ASN A 18 -34.73 6.21 -10.74
N LYS A 19 -35.21 6.18 -11.99
CA LYS A 19 -36.65 6.23 -12.34
C LYS A 19 -37.52 5.16 -11.67
N PHE A 20 -36.96 3.99 -11.36
CA PHE A 20 -37.69 2.85 -10.80
C PHE A 20 -37.23 2.46 -9.39
N LEU A 21 -36.43 3.31 -8.72
CA LEU A 21 -35.99 3.03 -7.36
C LEU A 21 -37.13 3.30 -6.37
N CYS A 22 -37.31 2.37 -5.43
CA CYS A 22 -38.30 2.44 -4.37
C CYS A 22 -37.63 2.31 -3.00
N HIS A 23 -38.28 2.85 -1.96
CA HIS A 23 -37.96 2.68 -0.54
C HIS A 23 -36.65 3.31 -0.03
N ALA A 24 -35.75 3.78 -0.90
CA ALA A 24 -34.52 4.45 -0.50
C ALA A 24 -34.74 5.74 0.31
N ASP A 25 -35.88 6.40 0.09
CA ASP A 25 -36.41 7.53 0.86
C ASP A 25 -36.79 7.15 2.29
N THR A 26 -37.17 5.89 2.54
CA THR A 26 -37.58 5.39 3.86
C THR A 26 -36.43 5.03 4.78
N ILE A 27 -35.21 4.95 4.25
CA ILE A 27 -34.02 4.52 4.98
C ILE A 27 -33.50 5.64 5.88
N HIS A 28 -33.19 5.28 7.12
CA HIS A 28 -32.54 6.19 8.05
C HIS A 28 -31.02 6.19 7.84
N TRP A 29 -30.56 7.04 6.93
CA TRP A 29 -29.16 7.11 6.52
C TRP A 29 -28.19 7.58 7.62
N GLN A 30 -28.67 8.34 8.61
CA GLN A 30 -27.85 8.78 9.75
C GLN A 30 -27.39 7.62 10.64
N ASP A 31 -28.09 6.48 10.59
CA ASP A 31 -27.71 5.25 11.28
C ASP A 31 -26.54 4.53 10.58
N ILE A 32 -26.55 4.56 9.24
CA ILE A 32 -25.59 3.85 8.38
C ILE A 32 -24.30 4.66 8.21
N VAL A 33 -24.41 5.97 7.93
CA VAL A 33 -23.26 6.85 7.70
C VAL A 33 -22.62 7.21 9.04
N LYS A 34 -21.34 6.85 9.23
CA LYS A 34 -20.64 7.11 10.50
C LYS A 34 -20.59 8.61 10.83
N ASN A 35 -20.28 9.45 9.83
CA ASN A 35 -20.12 10.90 9.95
C ASN A 35 -21.01 11.66 8.93
N PRO A 36 -22.32 11.81 9.18
CA PRO A 36 -23.24 12.41 8.22
C PRO A 36 -23.02 13.91 7.99
N GLY A 37 -22.44 14.64 8.95
CA GLY A 37 -22.13 16.07 8.82
C GLY A 37 -20.93 16.39 7.93
N ALA A 38 -20.07 15.39 7.64
CA ALA A 38 -18.84 15.56 6.88
C ALA A 38 -18.96 15.20 5.39
N HIS A 39 -20.07 14.56 5.00
CA HIS A 39 -20.22 14.00 3.65
C HIS A 39 -21.59 14.29 3.05
N HIS A 40 -21.63 14.48 1.73
CA HIS A 40 -22.88 14.74 1.01
C HIS A 40 -23.81 13.52 1.07
N LEU A 41 -25.03 13.75 1.58
CA LEU A 41 -26.14 12.81 1.50
C LEU A 41 -27.16 13.37 0.48
N VAL A 42 -27.25 12.73 -0.68
CA VAL A 42 -28.24 13.03 -1.71
C VAL A 42 -29.03 11.77 -1.95
N VAL A 43 -30.28 11.75 -1.53
CA VAL A 43 -31.19 10.60 -1.71
C VAL A 43 -32.53 11.16 -2.17
N PRO A 44 -33.24 10.51 -3.11
CA PRO A 44 -34.51 11.03 -3.59
C PRO A 44 -35.50 11.00 -2.43
N THR A 45 -36.23 12.09 -2.22
CA THR A 45 -37.22 12.20 -1.15
C THR A 45 -38.57 11.60 -1.52
N ASN A 46 -38.77 11.25 -2.80
CA ASN A 46 -40.03 10.70 -3.29
C ASN A 46 -39.80 9.37 -4.01
N SER A 47 -40.27 8.28 -3.39
CA SER A 47 -40.56 7.04 -4.09
C SER A 47 -41.64 7.25 -5.17
N SER A 48 -41.54 6.53 -6.30
CA SER A 48 -42.61 6.56 -7.30
C SER A 48 -43.93 6.07 -6.68
N ALA A 49 -45.07 6.64 -7.08
CA ALA A 49 -46.38 6.20 -6.59
C ALA A 49 -46.71 4.73 -6.90
N ALA A 50 -45.96 4.09 -7.81
CA ALA A 50 -46.08 2.68 -8.14
C ALA A 50 -45.34 1.75 -7.15
N CYS A 51 -44.61 2.30 -6.18
CA CYS A 51 -43.88 1.51 -5.20
C CYS A 51 -44.83 0.89 -4.17
N GLN A 52 -44.58 -0.38 -3.82
CA GLN A 52 -45.26 -1.03 -2.71
C GLN A 52 -44.88 -0.36 -1.38
N LYS A 53 -45.71 -0.50 -0.34
CA LYS A 53 -45.35 -0.03 0.99
C LYS A 53 -44.42 -1.01 1.69
N CYS A 54 -43.63 -0.53 2.66
CA CYS A 54 -42.87 -1.39 3.54
C CYS A 54 -43.79 -2.37 4.29
N HIS A 55 -43.24 -3.53 4.65
CA HIS A 55 -43.96 -4.45 5.52
C HIS A 55 -44.27 -3.79 6.88
N ARG A 56 -45.41 -4.15 7.47
CA ARG A 56 -45.90 -3.59 8.74
C ARG A 56 -44.91 -3.72 9.92
N SER A 57 -44.07 -4.75 9.90
CA SER A 57 -43.05 -4.97 10.95
C SER A 57 -41.85 -4.03 10.86
N CYS A 58 -41.65 -3.35 9.73
CA CYS A 58 -40.48 -2.51 9.49
C CYS A 58 -40.60 -1.10 10.08
N ASN A 59 -41.72 -0.76 10.73
CA ASN A 59 -41.99 0.59 11.24
C ASN A 59 -41.72 1.70 10.20
N GLY A 60 -42.04 1.39 8.92
CA GLY A 60 -41.87 2.32 7.81
C GLY A 60 -40.46 2.47 7.25
N ARG A 61 -39.45 1.69 7.70
CA ARG A 61 -38.06 1.76 7.20
C ARG A 61 -37.65 0.45 6.54
N CYS A 62 -37.52 0.42 5.22
CA CYS A 62 -37.22 -0.82 4.52
C CYS A 62 -36.42 -0.63 3.24
N TRP A 63 -35.70 -1.68 2.84
CA TRP A 63 -35.07 -1.79 1.53
C TRP A 63 -36.03 -2.39 0.48
N GLY A 64 -37.20 -2.86 0.90
CA GLY A 64 -38.20 -3.51 0.05
C GLY A 64 -39.46 -3.92 0.82
N PRO A 65 -40.47 -4.47 0.14
CA PRO A 65 -41.80 -4.69 0.71
C PRO A 65 -41.89 -5.89 1.67
N ARG A 66 -40.88 -6.76 1.73
CA ARG A 66 -40.89 -7.96 2.58
C ARG A 66 -40.42 -7.67 4.01
N ASP A 67 -40.81 -8.52 4.95
CA ASP A 67 -40.45 -8.44 6.37
C ASP A 67 -38.93 -8.63 6.61
N ASN A 68 -38.27 -9.46 5.83
CA ASN A 68 -36.81 -9.64 5.87
C ASN A 68 -36.02 -8.52 5.18
N GLN A 69 -36.70 -7.48 4.69
CA GLN A 69 -36.08 -6.32 4.05
C GLN A 69 -36.22 -5.06 4.90
N CYS A 70 -36.62 -5.18 6.17
CA CYS A 70 -36.59 -4.06 7.10
C CYS A 70 -35.15 -3.54 7.31
N GLN A 71 -35.02 -2.24 7.56
CA GLN A 71 -33.74 -1.68 8.01
C GLN A 71 -33.52 -2.03 9.49
N THR A 72 -32.43 -2.73 9.78
CA THR A 72 -31.95 -2.90 11.16
C THR A 72 -31.16 -1.66 11.57
N LEU A 73 -31.52 -1.08 12.72
CA LEU A 73 -30.83 0.09 13.27
C LEU A 73 -29.78 -0.38 14.27
N THR A 74 -28.56 0.11 14.12
CA THR A 74 -27.43 -0.33 14.96
C THR A 74 -26.69 0.82 15.62
N LYS A 75 -27.14 2.08 15.48
CA LYS A 75 -26.49 3.26 16.06
C LYS A 75 -27.47 4.18 16.81
N THR A 76 -28.56 4.55 16.16
CA THR A 76 -29.50 5.56 16.64
C THR A 76 -30.44 5.06 17.73
N VAL A 77 -30.57 3.75 17.87
CA VAL A 77 -31.38 3.09 18.91
C VAL A 77 -30.57 2.69 20.14
N CYS A 78 -29.26 2.89 20.10
CA CYS A 78 -28.35 2.45 21.15
C CYS A 78 -28.50 3.29 22.42
N ALA A 79 -28.17 2.69 23.56
CA ALA A 79 -28.00 3.43 24.80
C ALA A 79 -26.85 4.45 24.69
N GLU A 80 -26.97 5.58 25.38
CA GLU A 80 -25.96 6.66 25.35
C GLU A 80 -24.57 6.22 25.84
N GLN A 81 -24.52 5.16 26.65
CA GLN A 81 -23.28 4.58 27.18
C GLN A 81 -22.54 3.70 26.17
N CYS A 82 -23.13 3.38 25.01
CA CYS A 82 -22.45 2.60 23.99
C CYS A 82 -21.41 3.48 23.25
N ASP A 83 -20.17 3.01 23.18
CA ASP A 83 -19.09 3.71 22.46
C ASP A 83 -19.30 3.78 20.94
N GLY A 84 -20.18 2.93 20.39
CA GLY A 84 -20.29 2.74 18.93
C GLY A 84 -21.64 2.21 18.47
N ARG A 85 -21.68 0.92 18.12
CA ARG A 85 -22.88 0.25 17.60
C ARG A 85 -23.53 -0.62 18.68
N CYS A 86 -24.75 -1.06 18.44
CA CYS A 86 -25.50 -1.98 19.29
C CYS A 86 -26.35 -2.93 18.44
N PHE A 87 -26.85 -3.98 19.07
CA PHE A 87 -27.85 -4.89 18.51
C PHE A 87 -29.21 -4.80 19.22
N GLY A 88 -29.33 -3.87 20.18
CA GLY A 88 -30.54 -3.61 20.95
C GLY A 88 -30.42 -2.29 21.73
N PRO A 89 -31.51 -1.85 22.39
CA PRO A 89 -31.57 -0.54 23.04
C PRO A 89 -30.96 -0.51 24.45
N TYR A 90 -30.64 -1.67 25.04
CA TYR A 90 -30.12 -1.75 26.40
C TYR A 90 -28.59 -1.61 26.42
N VAL A 91 -28.05 -1.20 27.57
CA VAL A 91 -26.59 -1.10 27.77
C VAL A 91 -25.90 -2.47 27.65
N SER A 92 -26.61 -3.56 27.93
CA SER A 92 -26.12 -4.94 27.71
C SER A 92 -25.93 -5.27 26.23
N ASP A 93 -26.57 -4.52 25.34
CA ASP A 93 -26.63 -4.80 23.91
C ASP A 93 -25.65 -3.94 23.11
N CYS A 94 -24.75 -3.22 23.80
CA CYS A 94 -23.66 -2.50 23.16
C CYS A 94 -22.69 -3.50 22.51
N CYS A 95 -22.29 -3.19 21.28
CA CYS A 95 -21.23 -3.91 20.61
C CYS A 95 -19.86 -3.53 21.18
N HIS A 96 -18.87 -4.39 20.95
CA HIS A 96 -17.49 -4.03 21.19
C HIS A 96 -17.10 -2.81 20.34
N ARG A 97 -16.28 -1.92 20.90
CA ARG A 97 -15.86 -0.66 20.22
C ARG A 97 -15.15 -0.86 18.88
N GLU A 98 -14.54 -2.02 18.67
CA GLU A 98 -13.87 -2.38 17.41
C GLU A 98 -14.84 -2.93 16.35
N CYS A 99 -16.10 -3.18 16.69
CA CYS A 99 -17.10 -3.63 15.73
C CYS A 99 -17.53 -2.52 14.79
N ALA A 100 -17.65 -2.87 13.50
CA ALA A 100 -18.23 -2.06 12.45
C ALA A 100 -19.56 -2.68 11.98
N GLY A 101 -20.55 -1.83 11.73
CA GLY A 101 -21.89 -2.18 11.25
C GLY A 101 -22.84 -2.69 12.33
N GLY A 102 -22.33 -3.40 13.32
CA GLY A 102 -23.10 -4.05 14.38
C GLY A 102 -22.41 -5.32 14.85
N CYS A 103 -23.12 -6.11 15.65
CA CYS A 103 -22.61 -7.33 16.23
C CYS A 103 -23.76 -8.30 16.58
N TYR A 104 -23.41 -9.56 16.81
CA TYR A 104 -24.30 -10.59 17.34
C TYR A 104 -24.22 -10.70 18.88
N GLY A 105 -23.26 -10.01 19.50
CA GLY A 105 -22.96 -10.08 20.92
C GLY A 105 -21.92 -9.03 21.33
N PRO A 106 -21.64 -8.90 22.64
CA PRO A 106 -20.81 -7.82 23.17
C PRO A 106 -19.29 -8.03 22.96
N LYS A 107 -18.85 -9.19 22.47
CA LYS A 107 -17.42 -9.49 22.30
C LYS A 107 -16.87 -8.95 20.98
N ASP A 108 -15.57 -8.75 20.93
CA ASP A 108 -14.79 -8.38 19.74
C ASP A 108 -14.82 -9.43 18.61
N THR A 109 -15.30 -10.64 18.91
CA THR A 109 -15.43 -11.78 18.00
C THR A 109 -16.83 -11.92 17.42
N ASP A 110 -17.80 -11.18 17.95
CA ASP A 110 -19.20 -11.25 17.54
C ASP A 110 -19.55 -10.13 16.54
N CYS A 111 -18.57 -9.37 16.05
CA CYS A 111 -18.78 -8.24 15.16
C CYS A 111 -19.22 -8.69 13.76
N PHE A 112 -20.06 -7.90 13.08
CA PHE A 112 -20.37 -8.12 11.65
C PHE A 112 -19.15 -7.84 10.76
N ALA A 113 -18.40 -6.80 11.12
CA ALA A 113 -17.12 -6.43 10.51
C ALA A 113 -16.23 -5.75 11.54
N CYS A 114 -14.93 -5.60 11.24
CA CYS A 114 -14.00 -4.88 12.10
C CYS A 114 -13.80 -3.44 11.61
N THR A 115 -13.71 -2.51 12.54
CA THR A 115 -13.37 -1.11 12.25
C THR A 115 -11.95 -0.98 11.72
N ASN A 116 -11.01 -1.74 12.31
CA ASN A 116 -9.59 -1.68 12.00
C ASN A 116 -9.09 -2.99 11.36
N PHE A 117 -8.74 -3.99 12.19
CA PHE A 117 -8.18 -5.24 11.70
C PHE A 117 -8.92 -6.46 12.26
N ASN A 118 -9.04 -7.49 11.44
CA ASN A 118 -9.50 -8.81 11.85
C ASN A 118 -8.29 -9.70 12.14
N ASP A 119 -8.17 -10.11 13.40
CA ASP A 119 -7.20 -11.09 13.86
C ASP A 119 -7.84 -12.44 14.14
N SER A 120 -7.88 -13.30 13.11
CA SER A 120 -8.40 -14.68 13.23
C SER A 120 -9.82 -14.76 13.82
N GLY A 121 -10.67 -13.77 13.52
CA GLY A 121 -12.05 -13.68 13.97
C GLY A 121 -12.30 -12.57 15.00
N ALA A 122 -11.28 -12.11 15.72
CA ALA A 122 -11.40 -11.02 16.68
C ALA A 122 -11.08 -9.66 16.05
N CYS A 123 -11.88 -8.63 16.32
CA CYS A 123 -11.61 -7.27 15.86
C CYS A 123 -10.67 -6.54 16.82
N VAL A 124 -9.50 -6.13 16.29
CA VAL A 124 -8.43 -5.49 17.06
C VAL A 124 -8.04 -4.14 16.46
N THR A 125 -7.56 -3.23 17.30
CA THR A 125 -7.06 -1.92 16.88
C THR A 125 -5.78 -2.00 16.07
N GLN A 126 -4.89 -2.94 16.42
CA GLN A 126 -3.59 -3.16 15.80
C GLN A 126 -3.25 -4.64 15.84
N CYS A 127 -2.60 -5.14 14.78
CA CYS A 127 -2.10 -6.51 14.78
C CYS A 127 -0.98 -6.71 15.82
N PRO A 128 -0.85 -7.94 16.38
CA PRO A 128 0.23 -8.29 17.30
C PRO A 128 1.61 -7.91 16.77
N GLN A 129 2.30 -7.02 17.47
CA GLN A 129 3.60 -6.50 17.02
C GLN A 129 4.71 -7.56 17.05
N PRO A 130 5.73 -7.44 16.18
CA PRO A 130 6.88 -8.36 16.15
C PRO A 130 7.71 -8.36 17.42
N PHE A 131 7.75 -7.24 18.13
CA PHE A 131 8.50 -7.07 19.36
C PHE A 131 7.58 -6.59 20.48
N VAL A 132 7.72 -7.18 21.67
CA VAL A 132 6.95 -6.81 22.87
C VAL A 132 7.94 -6.48 23.98
N TYR A 133 7.64 -5.43 24.75
CA TYR A 133 8.46 -5.04 25.88
C TYR A 133 8.31 -6.04 27.02
N ASN A 134 9.42 -6.66 27.42
CA ASN A 134 9.46 -7.54 28.58
C ASN A 134 9.89 -6.74 29.81
N PRO A 135 9.01 -6.53 30.81
CA PRO A 135 9.33 -5.73 32.00
C PRO A 135 10.35 -6.41 32.93
N THR A 136 10.63 -7.71 32.77
CA THR A 136 11.63 -8.43 33.57
C THR A 136 13.05 -8.22 33.03
N SER A 137 13.23 -8.22 31.71
CA SER A 137 14.54 -7.99 31.07
C SER A 137 14.77 -6.52 30.70
N PHE A 138 13.73 -5.67 30.78
CA PHE A 138 13.74 -4.27 30.33
C PHE A 138 14.14 -4.13 28.85
N GLN A 139 13.79 -5.11 28.03
CA GLN A 139 14.16 -5.20 26.61
C GLN A 139 12.94 -5.50 25.73
N LEU A 140 13.08 -5.21 24.43
CA LEU A 140 12.13 -5.61 23.40
C LEU A 140 12.48 -7.05 22.96
N GLU A 141 11.57 -7.98 23.23
CA GLU A 141 11.74 -9.39 22.89
C GLU A 141 10.84 -9.78 21.72
N HIS A 142 11.27 -10.77 20.93
CA HIS A 142 10.53 -11.22 19.77
C HIS A 142 9.22 -11.93 20.19
N ASN A 143 8.11 -11.49 19.63
CA ASN A 143 6.79 -12.05 19.90
C ASN A 143 6.51 -13.26 18.99
N PRO A 144 6.37 -14.48 19.51
CA PRO A 144 6.03 -15.65 18.69
C PRO A 144 4.61 -15.56 18.08
N GLY A 145 3.74 -14.73 18.66
CA GLY A 145 2.39 -14.45 18.17
C GLY A 145 2.32 -13.29 17.16
N ALA A 146 3.45 -12.77 16.68
CA ALA A 146 3.50 -11.65 15.76
C ALA A 146 2.73 -11.93 14.46
N LYS A 147 2.01 -10.90 13.99
CA LYS A 147 1.29 -10.91 12.72
C LYS A 147 1.50 -9.58 12.00
N TYR A 148 1.42 -9.63 10.68
CA TYR A 148 1.57 -8.47 9.80
C TYR A 148 0.20 -7.94 9.38
N THR A 149 0.09 -6.62 9.25
CA THR A 149 -1.11 -5.99 8.70
C THR A 149 -1.15 -6.21 7.18
N TYR A 150 -2.30 -6.65 6.68
CA TYR A 150 -2.58 -6.77 5.25
C TYR A 150 -4.01 -6.28 4.98
N GLY A 151 -4.13 -5.04 4.52
CA GLY A 151 -5.44 -4.38 4.41
C GLY A 151 -6.12 -4.32 5.78
N ALA A 152 -7.28 -4.96 5.92
CA ALA A 152 -8.05 -5.04 7.17
C ALA A 152 -7.84 -6.37 7.93
N PHE A 153 -6.76 -7.11 7.66
CA PHE A 153 -6.51 -8.42 8.27
C PHE A 153 -5.12 -8.51 8.91
N CYS A 154 -5.01 -9.34 9.95
CA CYS A 154 -3.73 -9.74 10.54
C CYS A 154 -3.31 -11.11 10.01
N VAL A 155 -2.16 -11.17 9.32
CA VAL A 155 -1.66 -12.40 8.68
C VAL A 155 -0.31 -12.82 9.25
N LYS A 156 -0.08 -14.13 9.40
CA LYS A 156 1.23 -14.66 9.84
C LYS A 156 2.31 -14.54 8.77
N LYS A 157 1.92 -14.55 7.49
CA LYS A 157 2.81 -14.43 6.33
C LYS A 157 2.16 -13.53 5.30
N CYS A 158 2.94 -12.63 4.71
CA CYS A 158 2.44 -11.80 3.62
C CYS A 158 2.11 -12.66 2.38
N PRO A 159 1.09 -12.28 1.60
CA PRO A 159 0.77 -12.94 0.34
C PRO A 159 1.91 -12.86 -0.70
N HIS A 160 1.79 -13.64 -1.77
CA HIS A 160 2.74 -13.59 -2.88
C HIS A 160 2.80 -12.16 -3.49
N ASN A 161 4.00 -11.72 -3.88
CA ASN A 161 4.30 -10.36 -4.37
C ASN A 161 4.21 -9.22 -3.33
N PHE A 162 4.10 -9.53 -2.04
CA PHE A 162 4.22 -8.55 -0.97
C PHE A 162 5.52 -8.75 -0.19
N VAL A 163 6.00 -7.67 0.39
CA VAL A 163 7.21 -7.59 1.20
C VAL A 163 6.84 -7.08 2.57
N VAL A 164 7.48 -7.62 3.61
CA VAL A 164 7.28 -7.15 4.99
C VAL A 164 8.04 -5.84 5.18
N ASP A 165 7.36 -4.77 5.58
CA ASP A 165 7.98 -3.57 6.14
C ASP A 165 7.53 -3.36 7.58
N GLN A 166 8.48 -3.49 8.52
CA GLN A 166 8.27 -3.40 9.98
C GLN A 166 7.20 -4.38 10.51
N SER A 167 5.93 -4.02 10.43
CA SER A 167 4.76 -4.79 10.88
C SER A 167 3.65 -4.87 9.83
N SER A 168 3.94 -4.50 8.58
CA SER A 168 2.95 -4.38 7.51
C SER A 168 3.40 -5.05 6.20
N CYS A 169 2.45 -5.57 5.43
CA CYS A 169 2.71 -6.09 4.09
C CYS A 169 2.56 -4.98 3.04
N VAL A 170 3.66 -4.59 2.41
CA VAL A 170 3.70 -3.55 1.37
C VAL A 170 3.99 -4.16 0.00
N ARG A 171 3.58 -3.46 -1.07
CA ARG A 171 3.82 -3.93 -2.46
C ARG A 171 5.26 -3.74 -2.91
N ALA A 172 5.93 -2.74 -2.35
CA ALA A 172 7.33 -2.41 -2.61
C ALA A 172 7.89 -1.70 -1.38
N CYS A 173 9.20 -1.83 -1.14
CA CYS A 173 9.83 -1.10 -0.06
C CYS A 173 9.77 0.43 -0.26
N PRO A 174 9.68 1.21 0.84
CA PRO A 174 9.88 2.65 0.81
C PRO A 174 11.23 3.06 0.20
N SER A 175 11.35 4.27 -0.33
CA SER A 175 12.53 4.75 -1.06
C SER A 175 13.86 4.70 -0.30
N ASN A 176 13.83 4.60 1.04
CA ASN A 176 14.99 4.51 1.92
C ASN A 176 15.27 3.08 2.42
N LYS A 177 14.56 2.08 1.90
CA LYS A 177 14.71 0.66 2.24
C LYS A 177 14.89 -0.16 0.97
N MET A 178 15.51 -1.32 1.12
CA MET A 178 15.71 -2.29 0.04
C MET A 178 15.10 -3.64 0.39
N GLU A 179 14.67 -4.36 -0.64
CA GLU A 179 14.15 -5.72 -0.51
C GLU A 179 15.30 -6.70 -0.29
N VAL A 180 15.24 -7.42 0.82
CA VAL A 180 16.15 -8.53 1.12
C VAL A 180 15.32 -9.77 1.39
N GLU A 181 15.76 -10.89 0.85
CA GLU A 181 15.13 -12.18 1.08
C GLU A 181 15.95 -12.95 2.13
N GLU A 182 15.38 -13.08 3.34
CA GLU A 182 15.96 -13.85 4.43
C GLU A 182 15.01 -15.00 4.78
N ASN A 183 15.50 -16.24 4.80
CA ASN A 183 14.70 -17.42 5.11
C ASN A 183 13.42 -17.57 4.24
N ARG A 184 13.48 -17.20 2.95
CA ARG A 184 12.34 -17.16 2.00
C ARG A 184 11.25 -16.15 2.36
N ILE A 185 11.55 -15.20 3.23
CA ILE A 185 10.67 -14.08 3.58
C ILE A 185 11.32 -12.82 3.01
N LYS A 186 10.57 -12.12 2.15
CA LYS A 186 11.00 -10.83 1.63
C LYS A 186 10.70 -9.75 2.66
N MET A 187 11.72 -8.99 3.04
CA MET A 187 11.63 -7.94 4.04
C MET A 187 12.36 -6.67 3.59
N CYS A 188 11.86 -5.53 4.03
CA CYS A 188 12.44 -4.22 3.77
C CYS A 188 13.44 -3.86 4.87
N ILE A 189 14.71 -3.75 4.52
CA ILE A 189 15.75 -3.28 5.43
C ILE A 189 16.22 -1.88 5.06
N ALA A 190 16.55 -1.07 6.06
CA ALA A 190 17.07 0.27 5.83
C ALA A 190 18.39 0.21 5.04
N CYS A 191 18.51 1.08 4.04
CA CYS A 191 19.75 1.23 3.29
C CYS A 191 20.80 1.90 4.19
N THR A 192 22.07 1.48 4.09
CA THR A 192 23.16 2.06 4.89
C THR A 192 23.50 3.49 4.46
N ASP A 193 23.49 3.77 3.15
CA ASP A 193 23.65 5.14 2.61
C ASP A 193 22.59 5.40 1.52
N ILE A 194 22.89 5.06 0.26
CA ILE A 194 22.00 5.23 -0.91
C ILE A 194 21.46 3.85 -1.26
N CYS A 195 20.14 3.74 -1.45
CA CYS A 195 19.52 2.47 -1.79
C CYS A 195 19.99 1.91 -3.14
N PRO A 196 20.09 0.57 -3.25
CA PRO A 196 20.31 -0.11 -4.53
C PRO A 196 19.30 0.34 -5.60
N LYS A 197 19.77 1.12 -6.58
CA LYS A 197 19.06 1.45 -7.81
C LYS A 197 19.82 0.78 -8.93
N ALA A 198 19.21 -0.26 -9.48
CA ALA A 198 19.70 -0.92 -10.67
C ALA A 198 19.33 -0.10 -11.91
N CYS A 199 20.33 0.20 -12.73
CA CYS A 199 20.17 0.93 -13.98
C CYS A 199 20.74 0.11 -15.14
N ASP A 200 20.17 0.29 -16.32
CA ASP A 200 20.65 -0.40 -17.51
C ASP A 200 22.02 0.16 -17.92
N GLY A 201 22.94 -0.73 -18.31
CA GLY A 201 24.20 -0.38 -18.94
C GLY A 201 24.08 -0.25 -20.46
N ILE A 202 25.15 0.23 -21.09
CA ILE A 202 25.29 0.32 -22.55
C ILE A 202 25.10 -1.07 -23.18
N GLY A 203 24.20 -1.15 -24.16
CA GLY A 203 23.84 -2.40 -24.83
C GLY A 203 22.83 -3.26 -24.08
N THR A 204 22.16 -2.73 -23.04
CA THR A 204 21.12 -3.43 -22.26
C THR A 204 19.80 -2.65 -22.28
N ALA A 205 18.68 -3.31 -22.58
CA ALA A 205 17.31 -2.81 -22.40
C ALA A 205 17.10 -1.34 -22.86
N SER A 206 16.98 -0.38 -21.93
CA SER A 206 16.73 1.04 -22.27
C SER A 206 17.91 1.74 -22.95
N LEU A 207 19.08 1.09 -23.00
CA LEU A 207 20.31 1.51 -23.67
C LEU A 207 20.79 0.47 -24.69
N GLN A 208 19.91 -0.38 -25.19
CA GLN A 208 20.25 -1.43 -26.16
C GLN A 208 20.90 -0.88 -27.44
N SER A 209 20.46 0.27 -27.91
CA SER A 209 20.99 0.94 -29.11
C SER A 209 22.20 1.83 -28.85
N ALA A 210 22.50 2.12 -27.57
CA ALA A 210 23.63 2.96 -27.22
C ALA A 210 24.93 2.16 -27.36
N GLN A 211 25.95 2.77 -27.97
CA GLN A 211 27.29 2.16 -28.11
C GLN A 211 28.31 2.73 -27.11
N THR A 212 28.01 3.91 -26.53
CA THR A 212 28.87 4.60 -25.57
C THR A 212 28.01 5.45 -24.63
N VAL A 213 28.56 5.77 -23.46
CA VAL A 213 28.07 6.86 -22.62
C VAL A 213 28.37 8.19 -23.32
N ASP A 214 27.40 9.08 -23.37
CA ASP A 214 27.47 10.38 -24.03
C ASP A 214 26.57 11.42 -23.31
N SER A 215 26.57 12.66 -23.80
CA SER A 215 25.80 13.78 -23.22
C SER A 215 24.29 13.54 -23.24
N SER A 216 23.79 12.73 -24.18
CA SER A 216 22.36 12.41 -24.33
C SER A 216 21.89 11.35 -23.34
N ASN A 217 22.76 10.46 -22.85
CA ASN A 217 22.37 9.35 -21.98
C ASN A 217 22.93 9.39 -20.56
N ILE A 218 23.94 10.24 -20.27
CA ILE A 218 24.58 10.34 -18.95
C ILE A 218 23.60 10.56 -17.78
N HIS A 219 22.51 11.29 -18.02
CA HIS A 219 21.50 11.58 -17.01
C HIS A 219 20.74 10.33 -16.53
N LYS A 220 20.72 9.25 -17.32
CA LYS A 220 20.09 7.98 -16.94
C LYS A 220 20.84 7.27 -15.80
N PHE A 221 22.09 7.65 -15.56
CA PHE A 221 22.96 7.06 -14.53
C PHE A 221 22.89 7.79 -13.17
N ILE A 222 22.04 8.82 -13.04
CA ILE A 222 21.89 9.57 -11.78
C ILE A 222 21.35 8.65 -10.67
N ASN A 223 22.05 8.64 -9.54
CA ASN A 223 21.78 7.85 -8.33
C ASN A 223 21.77 6.33 -8.54
N CYS A 224 22.39 5.84 -9.63
CA CYS A 224 22.54 4.41 -9.86
C CYS A 224 23.61 3.87 -8.92
N THR A 225 23.32 2.74 -8.28
CA THR A 225 24.26 2.05 -7.38
C THR A 225 24.62 0.67 -7.92
N LYS A 226 23.79 0.10 -8.83
CA LYS A 226 24.09 -1.11 -9.62
C LYS A 226 23.88 -0.84 -11.10
N ILE A 227 24.82 -1.25 -11.96
CA ILE A 227 24.66 -1.21 -13.42
C ILE A 227 24.50 -2.62 -13.97
N ASN A 228 23.44 -2.83 -14.75
CA ASN A 228 23.13 -4.09 -15.44
C ASN A 228 23.66 -4.07 -16.88
N GLY A 229 24.78 -4.74 -17.13
CA GLY A 229 25.49 -4.70 -18.41
C GLY A 229 26.80 -3.92 -18.32
N ASN A 230 27.14 -3.17 -19.38
CA ASN A 230 28.47 -2.58 -19.53
C ASN A 230 28.43 -1.05 -19.40
N LEU A 231 29.54 -0.45 -18.97
CA LEU A 231 29.82 0.98 -19.21
C LEU A 231 30.91 1.08 -20.27
N VAL A 232 30.62 1.76 -21.37
CA VAL A 232 31.53 1.91 -22.50
C VAL A 232 31.74 3.39 -22.75
N PHE A 233 33.00 3.84 -22.80
CA PHE A 233 33.36 5.22 -23.10
C PHE A 233 34.20 5.24 -24.38
N LEU A 234 33.63 5.78 -25.45
CA LEU A 234 34.31 5.98 -26.73
C LEU A 234 34.61 7.46 -26.96
N ILE A 235 35.53 7.74 -27.89
CA ILE A 235 35.92 9.11 -28.25
C ILE A 235 34.70 9.89 -28.77
N THR A 236 33.80 9.23 -29.51
CA THR A 236 32.54 9.83 -30.01
C THR A 236 31.59 10.24 -28.90
N GLY A 237 31.58 9.55 -27.75
CA GLY A 237 30.79 9.94 -26.59
C GLY A 237 31.42 11.08 -25.79
N ILE A 238 32.75 11.07 -25.64
CA ILE A 238 33.48 12.07 -24.85
C ILE A 238 33.59 13.41 -25.59
N LYS A 239 34.01 13.39 -26.86
CA LYS A 239 34.20 14.59 -27.68
C LYS A 239 32.94 15.04 -28.43
N GLY A 240 31.88 14.23 -28.39
CA GLY A 240 30.67 14.44 -29.16
C GLY A 240 30.76 13.80 -30.55
N ASP A 241 29.59 13.59 -31.15
CA ASP A 241 29.42 13.02 -32.48
C ASP A 241 28.62 13.98 -33.33
N VAL A 242 29.30 14.64 -34.26
CA VAL A 242 28.71 15.64 -35.17
C VAL A 242 27.68 14.98 -36.12
N TYR A 243 27.90 13.72 -36.52
CA TYR A 243 27.01 13.02 -37.44
C TYR A 243 25.66 12.68 -36.78
N LEU A 244 25.69 12.39 -35.48
CA LEU A 244 24.49 12.08 -34.68
C LEU A 244 23.96 13.28 -33.89
N ASN A 245 24.53 14.48 -34.10
CA ASN A 245 24.20 15.71 -33.38
C ASN A 245 24.29 15.57 -31.85
N ILE A 246 25.31 14.88 -31.37
CA ILE A 246 25.59 14.65 -29.95
C ILE A 246 26.70 15.59 -29.51
N GLU A 247 26.41 16.46 -28.55
CA GLU A 247 27.40 17.39 -27.98
C GLU A 247 28.46 16.66 -27.15
N ALA A 248 29.62 17.30 -26.98
CA ALA A 248 30.69 16.80 -26.11
C ALA A 248 30.18 16.60 -24.68
N LEU A 249 30.65 15.53 -24.03
CA LEU A 249 30.25 15.22 -22.67
C LEU A 249 30.94 16.16 -21.68
N ASP A 250 30.15 16.84 -20.86
CA ASP A 250 30.64 17.64 -19.74
C ASP A 250 31.36 16.75 -18.71
N PRO A 251 32.67 16.96 -18.44
CA PRO A 251 33.42 16.16 -17.48
C PRO A 251 32.81 16.12 -16.08
N GLU A 252 32.15 17.21 -15.63
CA GLU A 252 31.53 17.25 -14.29
C GLU A 252 30.35 16.29 -14.18
N LYS A 253 29.67 15.99 -15.29
CA LYS A 253 28.55 15.03 -15.32
C LYS A 253 29.01 13.59 -15.12
N LEU A 254 30.30 13.27 -15.25
CA LEU A 254 30.82 11.94 -14.93
C LEU A 254 30.75 11.62 -13.43
N ASN A 255 30.58 12.63 -12.56
CA ASN A 255 30.40 12.43 -11.13
C ASN A 255 29.15 11.60 -10.77
N VAL A 256 28.20 11.42 -11.69
CA VAL A 256 27.03 10.53 -11.50
C VAL A 256 27.43 9.09 -11.22
N PHE A 257 28.60 8.64 -11.67
CA PHE A 257 29.08 7.28 -11.45
C PHE A 257 29.70 7.06 -10.05
N ARG A 258 29.89 8.11 -9.24
CA ARG A 258 30.44 7.96 -7.87
C ARG A 258 29.56 7.11 -6.97
N THR A 259 28.25 7.08 -7.22
CA THR A 259 27.30 6.28 -6.44
C THR A 259 27.29 4.80 -6.85
N VAL A 260 27.87 4.44 -8.01
CA VAL A 260 27.89 3.06 -8.50
C VAL A 260 28.82 2.22 -7.62
N ARG A 261 28.27 1.12 -7.10
CA ARG A 261 28.95 0.15 -6.23
C ARG A 261 29.14 -1.22 -6.89
N GLU A 262 28.38 -1.53 -7.93
CA GLU A 262 28.41 -2.81 -8.63
C GLU A 262 28.14 -2.64 -10.14
N ILE A 263 28.89 -3.36 -10.98
CA ILE A 263 28.65 -3.46 -12.42
C ILE A 263 28.58 -4.95 -12.79
N THR A 264 27.42 -5.40 -13.27
CA THR A 264 27.20 -6.78 -13.72
C THR A 264 27.52 -6.88 -15.22
N ALA A 265 28.80 -6.88 -15.57
CA ALA A 265 29.26 -6.96 -16.96
C ALA A 265 29.10 -8.39 -17.53
N LEU A 266 28.68 -8.51 -18.78
CA LEU A 266 28.51 -9.79 -19.50
C LEU A 266 29.81 -10.32 -20.14
N SER A 267 30.93 -9.61 -20.06
CA SER A 267 32.21 -10.04 -20.62
C SER A 267 33.39 -9.31 -19.97
N SER A 268 34.41 -10.07 -19.57
CA SER A 268 35.60 -9.65 -18.78
C SER A 268 36.58 -8.69 -19.49
N ARG A 269 36.14 -7.93 -20.50
CA ARG A 269 36.96 -6.94 -21.21
C ARG A 269 36.13 -5.74 -21.64
N SER A 270 35.95 -4.73 -20.80
CA SER A 270 35.42 -3.42 -21.27
C SER A 270 35.77 -2.24 -20.35
N MET A 271 37.06 -2.04 -20.08
CA MET A 271 37.62 -0.68 -19.98
C MET A 271 38.71 -0.56 -21.04
N LYS A 272 38.33 -0.34 -22.30
CA LYS A 272 39.30 0.09 -23.31
C LYS A 272 39.59 1.56 -23.10
N LYS A 273 40.59 1.82 -22.23
CA LYS A 273 41.31 3.08 -22.02
C LYS A 273 40.40 4.30 -21.84
N ALA A 274 39.89 4.47 -20.63
CA ALA A 274 39.35 5.76 -20.21
C ALA A 274 40.51 6.75 -20.01
N PRO A 275 40.33 8.07 -20.24
CA PRO A 275 41.31 9.07 -19.84
C PRO A 275 41.59 8.99 -18.33
N GLU A 276 42.82 9.26 -17.87
CA GLU A 276 43.26 9.12 -16.47
C GLU A 276 42.35 9.81 -15.42
N HIS A 277 41.44 10.69 -15.83
CA HIS A 277 40.45 11.32 -14.96
C HIS A 277 39.25 10.44 -14.62
N VAL A 278 38.87 9.48 -15.46
CA VAL A 278 37.68 8.62 -15.25
C VAL A 278 37.97 7.49 -14.25
N ASP A 279 39.20 6.96 -14.26
CA ASP A 279 39.66 5.94 -13.31
C ASP A 279 39.65 6.43 -11.85
N ARG A 280 39.69 7.75 -11.63
CA ARG A 280 39.60 8.36 -10.30
C ARG A 280 38.16 8.53 -9.78
N ILE A 281 37.15 8.41 -10.65
CA ILE A 281 35.76 8.73 -10.31
C ILE A 281 34.96 7.48 -9.93
N ILE A 282 35.35 6.30 -10.43
CA ILE A 282 34.71 5.03 -10.10
C ILE A 282 35.39 4.44 -8.86
N ASN A 283 34.61 4.16 -7.81
CA ASN A 283 35.11 3.72 -6.51
C ASN A 283 35.93 2.41 -6.67
N PRO A 284 37.18 2.31 -6.17
CA PRO A 284 38.08 1.17 -6.43
C PRO A 284 37.55 -0.20 -5.96
N LYS A 285 36.60 -0.22 -5.01
CA LYS A 285 35.96 -1.46 -4.53
C LYS A 285 35.02 -2.12 -5.55
N THR A 286 34.76 -1.48 -6.68
CA THR A 286 33.78 -1.89 -7.69
C THR A 286 34.39 -2.76 -8.81
N LEU A 287 35.73 -2.82 -8.93
CA LEU A 287 36.40 -3.70 -9.90
C LEU A 287 36.73 -5.04 -9.24
N HIS A 288 35.85 -6.03 -9.42
CA HIS A 288 36.29 -7.41 -9.36
C HIS A 288 37.14 -7.69 -10.62
N GLN A 289 38.46 -7.47 -10.51
CA GLN A 289 39.41 -8.11 -11.42
C GLN A 289 39.41 -9.61 -11.11
N HIS A 290 38.54 -10.38 -11.79
CA HIS A 290 38.78 -11.81 -11.93
C HIS A 290 39.90 -11.99 -12.96
N THR A 291 41.13 -12.04 -12.48
CA THR A 291 42.31 -12.49 -13.22
C THR A 291 42.24 -14.01 -13.40
N ASN A 292 42.19 -14.46 -14.64
CA ASN A 292 42.81 -15.71 -15.12
C ASN A 292 43.25 -15.48 -16.57
#